data_AF-A0A961UE49-F1
#
_entry.id   AF-A0A961UE49-F1
#
_cell.length_a   1.000
_cell.length_b   1.000
_cell.length_c   1.000
_cell.angle_alpha   90.00
_cell.angle_beta   90.00
_cell.angle_gamma   90.00
#
_symmetry.space_group_name_H-M   'P 1'
#
loop_
_entity.id
_entity.type
_entity.pdbx_description
1 polymer ?
#
loop_
_entity_poly.entity_id
_entity_poly.type
_entity_poly.pdbx_seq_one_letter_code
_entity_poly.pdbx_strand_id
1 'polypeptide(L)'
;MMDWTDRHCRAFHRQLTRHALLYTEMLTAGAVIHGDRDRLLGYSDAEHPVALQLGGSEPQDMAEAARIGEAFGYDEININVGCPSDRVQSGRFGACLMAEPETVASVFAAMQKAVRIPVTVKCRIGIDDSNPETGLDDFVDRVADAGCGTFIVHARKAWLKGLSPKENRDIPPLDYDRVHRLKARRPDLTIVINGGIETLEDAKAHLAHVDGAMLGRAAFRHPGILAGVDPLFFDAQAPATDLREAVRAHLPYVEAMLAKGTRLSTIVKPMTGLFQSVPGARRWRQILTVESVRSGAGIEVIERAVAAIGDSAEADAA
;
A
#
# COMPACT_ATOMS: atom_id res chain seq x y z
N MET A 1 0.58 -0.49 -4.07
CA MET A 1 1.40 0.28 -5.06
C MET A 1 1.84 -0.65 -6.18
N MET A 2 1.50 -0.33 -7.43
CA MET A 2 1.86 -1.14 -8.61
C MET A 2 3.36 -1.47 -8.67
N ASP A 3 3.66 -2.71 -9.03
CA ASP A 3 4.97 -3.37 -9.12
C ASP A 3 5.77 -3.43 -7.80
N TRP A 4 5.19 -2.98 -6.69
CA TRP A 4 5.91 -2.75 -5.43
C TRP A 4 5.29 -3.54 -4.27
N THR A 5 3.97 -3.48 -4.07
CA THR A 5 3.29 -4.21 -2.97
C THR A 5 2.67 -5.52 -3.45
N ASP A 6 3.44 -6.29 -4.21
CA ASP A 6 3.11 -7.67 -4.56
C ASP A 6 3.11 -8.56 -3.30
N ARG A 7 2.76 -9.84 -3.46
CA ARG A 7 2.72 -10.79 -2.35
C ARG A 7 4.07 -10.97 -1.64
N HIS A 8 5.19 -10.81 -2.35
CA HIS A 8 6.52 -10.98 -1.76
C HIS A 8 6.87 -9.81 -0.85
N CYS A 9 6.53 -8.59 -1.29
CA CYS A 9 6.64 -7.39 -0.48
C CYS A 9 5.79 -7.48 0.79
N ARG A 10 4.52 -7.86 0.66
CA ARG A 10 3.61 -7.96 1.79
C ARG A 10 4.02 -9.05 2.78
N ALA A 11 4.42 -10.23 2.29
CA ALA A 11 4.96 -11.30 3.13
C ALA A 11 6.23 -10.87 3.90
N PHE A 12 7.09 -10.06 3.28
CA PHE A 12 8.26 -9.49 3.95
C PHE A 12 7.88 -8.41 4.97
N HIS A 13 6.97 -7.49 4.62
CA HIS A 13 6.50 -6.44 5.53
C HIS A 13 5.87 -7.02 6.80
N ARG A 14 5.24 -8.19 6.72
CA ARG A 14 4.68 -8.87 7.90
C ARG A 14 5.75 -9.35 8.88
N GLN A 15 7.00 -9.54 8.44
CA GLN A 15 8.12 -9.82 9.36
C GLN A 15 8.54 -8.58 10.17
N LEU A 16 8.03 -7.40 9.80
CA LEU A 16 8.36 -6.12 10.42
C LEU A 16 7.19 -5.55 11.24
N THR A 17 5.95 -5.87 10.89
CA THR A 17 4.76 -5.46 11.65
C THR A 17 3.65 -6.49 11.52
N ARG A 18 2.98 -6.82 12.64
CA ARG A 18 1.77 -7.67 12.70
C ARG A 18 0.48 -6.88 12.55
N HIS A 19 0.49 -5.59 12.89
CA HIS A 19 -0.75 -4.82 13.01
C HIS A 19 -1.03 -3.90 11.82
N ALA A 20 -0.01 -3.47 11.06
CA ALA A 20 -0.26 -2.63 9.89
C ALA A 20 -1.15 -3.36 8.86
N LEU A 21 -2.18 -2.66 8.38
CA LEU A 21 -3.00 -3.09 7.26
C LEU A 21 -2.17 -3.00 5.97
N LEU A 22 -1.96 -4.14 5.32
CA LEU A 22 -1.25 -4.20 4.04
C LEU A 22 -2.24 -4.01 2.89
N TYR A 23 -1.79 -3.42 1.78
CA TYR A 23 -2.59 -3.26 0.58
C TYR A 23 -1.95 -3.98 -0.60
N THR A 24 -2.77 -4.64 -1.40
CA THR A 24 -2.34 -5.20 -2.69
C THR A 24 -1.87 -4.10 -3.65
N GLU A 25 -1.34 -4.54 -4.79
CA GLU A 25 -1.41 -3.72 -6.00
C GLU A 25 -2.85 -3.47 -6.40
N MET A 26 -3.08 -2.43 -7.21
CA MET A 26 -4.43 -2.20 -7.74
C MET A 26 -4.70 -3.20 -8.87
N LEU A 27 -5.79 -3.96 -8.74
CA LEU A 27 -6.26 -4.89 -9.75
C LEU A 27 -7.55 -4.35 -10.36
N THR A 28 -7.74 -4.49 -11.67
CA THR A 28 -9.01 -4.12 -12.28
C THR A 28 -10.06 -5.19 -12.00
N ALA A 29 -11.33 -4.80 -11.89
CA ALA A 29 -12.44 -5.74 -11.72
C ALA A 29 -12.42 -6.82 -12.81
N GLY A 30 -12.28 -6.41 -14.08
CA GLY A 30 -12.20 -7.36 -15.20
C GLY A 30 -11.03 -8.36 -15.09
N ALA A 31 -9.87 -7.95 -14.58
CA ALA A 31 -8.75 -8.87 -14.36
C ALA A 31 -9.05 -9.90 -13.26
N VAL A 32 -9.75 -9.49 -12.20
CA VAL A 32 -10.18 -10.39 -11.13
C VAL A 32 -11.25 -11.38 -11.61
N ILE A 33 -12.21 -10.91 -12.40
CA ILE A 33 -13.33 -11.73 -12.89
C ILE A 33 -12.85 -12.74 -13.92
N HIS A 34 -12.01 -12.33 -14.88
CA HIS A 34 -11.68 -13.14 -16.07
C HIS A 34 -10.24 -13.66 -16.11
N GLY A 35 -9.35 -13.16 -15.25
CA GLY A 35 -7.92 -13.51 -15.26
C GLY A 35 -7.56 -14.71 -14.40
N ASP A 36 -6.26 -14.97 -14.31
CA ASP A 36 -5.67 -15.98 -13.43
C ASP A 36 -5.68 -15.50 -11.97
N ARG A 37 -6.71 -15.93 -11.23
CA ARG A 37 -6.96 -15.47 -9.86
C ARG A 37 -5.88 -15.90 -8.89
N ASP A 38 -5.32 -17.09 -9.01
CA ASP A 38 -4.26 -17.56 -8.10
C ASP A 38 -3.02 -16.70 -8.24
N ARG A 39 -2.68 -16.29 -9.46
CA ARG A 39 -1.58 -15.37 -9.73
C ARG A 39 -1.88 -13.93 -9.27
N LEU A 40 -3.09 -13.44 -9.52
CA LEU A 40 -3.45 -12.04 -9.25
C LEU A 40 -3.77 -11.79 -7.76
N LEU A 41 -4.55 -12.67 -7.15
CA LEU A 41 -5.11 -12.53 -5.81
C LEU A 41 -4.41 -13.36 -4.75
N GLY A 42 -3.63 -14.38 -5.12
CA GLY A 42 -2.98 -15.22 -4.13
C GLY A 42 -2.07 -14.43 -3.18
N TYR A 43 -2.09 -14.83 -1.91
CA TYR A 43 -1.25 -14.31 -0.83
C TYR A 43 -0.85 -15.47 0.10
N SER A 44 0.05 -15.21 1.03
CA SER A 44 0.40 -16.11 2.14
C SER A 44 -0.42 -15.75 3.37
N ASP A 45 -0.96 -16.72 4.11
CA ASP A 45 -1.84 -16.48 5.29
C ASP A 45 -1.24 -15.52 6.33
N ALA A 46 0.09 -15.50 6.47
CA ALA A 46 0.76 -14.51 7.31
C ALA A 46 0.40 -13.05 6.96
N GLU A 47 0.04 -12.73 5.72
CA GLU A 47 -0.21 -11.36 5.24
C GLU A 47 -1.38 -10.65 5.94
N HIS A 48 -2.26 -11.32 6.67
CA HIS A 48 -3.35 -10.67 7.40
C HIS A 48 -2.85 -9.69 8.50
N PRO A 49 -3.53 -8.54 8.69
CA PRO A 49 -4.65 -8.03 7.89
C PRO A 49 -4.19 -7.45 6.54
N VAL A 50 -4.91 -7.77 5.46
CA VAL A 50 -4.62 -7.34 4.08
C VAL A 50 -5.88 -6.91 3.32
N ALA A 51 -5.80 -5.75 2.68
CA ALA A 51 -6.84 -5.17 1.84
C ALA A 51 -6.56 -5.40 0.35
N LEU A 52 -7.59 -5.79 -0.39
CA LEU A 52 -7.57 -5.87 -1.85
C LEU A 52 -8.02 -4.54 -2.45
N GLN A 53 -7.17 -3.89 -3.25
CA GLN A 53 -7.54 -2.68 -3.97
C GLN A 53 -8.02 -2.98 -5.40
N LEU A 54 -9.25 -2.56 -5.70
CA LEU A 54 -9.92 -2.76 -6.99
C LEU A 54 -10.07 -1.45 -7.79
N GLY A 55 -10.00 -1.54 -9.11
CA GLY A 55 -10.30 -0.47 -10.06
C GLY A 55 -11.39 -0.85 -11.04
N GLY A 56 -12.42 -0.01 -11.16
CA GLY A 56 -13.52 -0.12 -12.11
C GLY A 56 -14.61 0.91 -11.83
N SER A 57 -15.54 1.09 -12.78
CA SER A 57 -16.70 2.00 -12.65
C SER A 57 -18.04 1.28 -12.71
N GLU A 58 -18.10 0.04 -13.18
CA GLU A 58 -19.36 -0.67 -13.36
C GLU A 58 -19.76 -1.38 -12.07
N PRO A 59 -20.92 -1.02 -11.45
CA PRO A 59 -21.28 -1.53 -10.12
C PRO A 59 -21.39 -3.06 -10.05
N GLN A 60 -21.86 -3.71 -11.10
CA GLN A 60 -22.02 -5.17 -11.13
C GLN A 60 -20.67 -5.89 -11.17
N ASP A 61 -19.75 -5.42 -12.02
CA ASP A 61 -18.40 -5.99 -12.13
C ASP A 61 -17.61 -5.77 -10.83
N MET A 62 -17.71 -4.57 -10.26
CA MET A 62 -17.05 -4.26 -8.99
C MET A 62 -17.60 -5.12 -7.84
N ALA A 63 -18.90 -5.38 -7.81
CA ALA A 63 -19.53 -6.26 -6.83
C ALA A 63 -19.11 -7.74 -6.99
N GLU A 64 -19.01 -8.25 -8.22
CA GLU A 64 -18.46 -9.59 -8.49
C GLU A 64 -17.00 -9.69 -8.06
N ALA A 65 -16.17 -8.71 -8.44
CA ALA A 65 -14.76 -8.69 -8.07
C ALA A 65 -14.57 -8.60 -6.53
N ALA A 66 -15.43 -7.84 -5.84
CA ALA A 66 -15.45 -7.79 -4.38
C ALA A 66 -15.78 -9.16 -3.77
N ARG A 67 -16.80 -9.86 -4.28
CA ARG A 67 -17.14 -11.22 -3.81
C ARG A 67 -16.01 -12.22 -4.03
N ILE A 68 -15.32 -12.14 -5.17
CA ILE A 68 -14.14 -12.96 -5.42
C ILE A 68 -13.05 -12.61 -4.40
N GLY A 69 -12.80 -11.33 -4.13
CA GLY A 69 -11.86 -10.89 -3.10
C GLY A 69 -12.18 -11.43 -1.71
N GLU A 70 -13.43 -11.27 -1.25
CA GLU A 70 -13.87 -11.80 0.05
C GLU A 70 -13.75 -13.33 0.11
N ALA A 71 -14.11 -14.04 -0.96
CA ALA A 71 -13.97 -15.50 -1.03
C ALA A 71 -12.50 -15.96 -1.01
N PHE A 72 -11.57 -15.12 -1.48
CA PHE A 72 -10.13 -15.32 -1.31
C PHE A 72 -9.65 -15.04 0.12
N GLY A 73 -10.47 -14.42 0.97
CA GLY A 73 -10.19 -14.19 2.39
C GLY A 73 -9.62 -12.81 2.73
N TYR A 74 -9.60 -11.84 1.80
CA TYR A 74 -9.16 -10.48 2.11
C TYR A 74 -10.00 -9.86 3.25
N ASP A 75 -9.37 -9.03 4.09
CA ASP A 75 -10.03 -8.41 5.26
C ASP A 75 -10.78 -7.12 4.91
N GLU A 76 -10.45 -6.51 3.78
CA GLU A 76 -11.04 -5.25 3.30
C GLU A 76 -11.01 -5.23 1.77
N ILE A 77 -12.06 -4.64 1.15
CA ILE A 77 -12.05 -4.27 -0.26
C ILE A 77 -11.94 -2.75 -0.39
N ASN A 78 -10.95 -2.25 -1.13
CA ASN A 78 -10.74 -0.82 -1.33
C ASN A 78 -10.97 -0.41 -2.79
N ILE A 79 -11.72 0.67 -3.02
CA ILE A 79 -11.97 1.24 -4.34
C ILE A 79 -10.89 2.28 -4.67
N ASN A 80 -10.19 2.10 -5.79
CA ASN A 80 -9.22 3.07 -6.28
C ASN A 80 -9.89 4.23 -7.01
N VAL A 81 -9.85 5.42 -6.40
CA VAL A 81 -10.30 6.70 -6.96
C VAL A 81 -9.13 7.71 -6.98
N GLY A 82 -7.89 7.21 -7.15
CA GLY A 82 -6.68 8.04 -6.97
C GLY A 82 -5.58 7.87 -8.01
N CYS A 83 -5.64 6.84 -8.85
CA CYS A 83 -4.65 6.62 -9.90
C CYS A 83 -4.88 7.53 -11.12
N PRO A 84 -3.92 8.38 -11.52
CA PRO A 84 -4.11 9.34 -12.61
C PRO A 84 -3.63 8.84 -13.99
N SER A 85 -3.24 7.56 -14.14
CA SER A 85 -2.60 7.10 -15.38
C SER A 85 -3.56 7.02 -16.58
N ASP A 86 -3.04 7.23 -17.79
CA ASP A 86 -3.83 7.25 -19.02
C ASP A 86 -4.63 5.96 -19.24
N ARG A 87 -4.00 4.79 -18.99
CA ARG A 87 -4.67 3.47 -19.08
C ARG A 87 -5.88 3.36 -18.17
N VAL A 88 -5.82 4.01 -17.01
CA VAL A 88 -6.86 4.00 -15.98
C VAL A 88 -7.99 4.95 -16.37
N GLN A 89 -7.66 6.10 -16.96
CA GLN A 89 -8.65 7.01 -17.54
C GLN A 89 -9.40 6.38 -18.71
N SER A 90 -8.70 5.70 -19.64
CA SER A 90 -9.35 5.00 -20.77
C SER A 90 -10.29 3.89 -20.33
N GLY A 91 -10.01 3.23 -19.21
CA GLY A 91 -10.88 2.22 -18.62
C GLY A 91 -11.97 2.79 -17.70
N ARG A 92 -12.07 4.12 -17.55
CA ARG A 92 -13.00 4.82 -16.66
C ARG A 92 -12.89 4.42 -15.18
N PHE A 93 -11.67 4.33 -14.63
CA PHE A 93 -11.50 4.16 -13.17
C PHE A 93 -10.40 5.06 -12.62
N GLY A 94 -10.12 5.01 -11.31
CA GLY A 94 -9.08 5.81 -10.69
C GLY A 94 -9.48 7.29 -10.52
N ALA A 95 -8.51 8.19 -10.66
CA ALA A 95 -8.68 9.60 -10.27
C ALA A 95 -9.75 10.34 -11.09
N CYS A 96 -10.06 9.93 -12.32
CA CYS A 96 -11.14 10.56 -13.09
C CYS A 96 -12.51 10.42 -12.42
N LEU A 97 -12.72 9.38 -11.60
CA LEU A 97 -13.97 9.18 -10.86
C LEU A 97 -14.18 10.21 -9.72
N MET A 98 -13.18 11.04 -9.40
CA MET A 98 -13.39 12.21 -8.54
C MET A 98 -14.40 13.21 -9.13
N ALA A 99 -14.59 13.22 -10.46
CA ALA A 99 -15.61 14.02 -11.13
C ALA A 99 -16.99 13.36 -11.15
N GLU A 100 -17.08 12.08 -10.78
CA GLU A 100 -18.28 11.25 -10.89
C GLU A 100 -18.64 10.62 -9.53
N PRO A 101 -18.90 11.42 -8.47
CA PRO A 101 -19.15 10.89 -7.13
C PRO A 101 -20.38 9.96 -7.07
N GLU A 102 -21.40 10.18 -7.89
CA GLU A 102 -22.57 9.29 -8.00
C GLU A 102 -22.20 7.90 -8.53
N THR A 103 -21.26 7.83 -9.47
CA THR A 103 -20.72 6.57 -9.99
C THR A 103 -20.00 5.82 -8.86
N VAL A 104 -19.15 6.51 -8.09
CA VAL A 104 -18.44 5.91 -6.96
C VAL A 104 -19.40 5.46 -5.86
N ALA A 105 -20.42 6.26 -5.54
CA ALA A 105 -21.47 5.91 -4.59
C ALA A 105 -22.23 4.65 -5.01
N SER A 106 -22.59 4.54 -6.30
CA SER A 106 -23.26 3.37 -6.87
C SER A 106 -22.38 2.12 -6.83
N VAL A 107 -21.10 2.26 -7.16
CA VAL A 107 -20.09 1.18 -7.07
C VAL A 107 -19.93 0.72 -5.63
N PHE A 108 -19.74 1.66 -4.69
CA PHE A 108 -19.61 1.38 -3.27
C PHE A 108 -20.83 0.60 -2.75
N ALA A 109 -22.04 1.09 -3.01
CA ALA A 109 -23.27 0.46 -2.54
C ALA A 109 -23.44 -0.96 -3.09
N ALA A 110 -23.10 -1.18 -4.37
CA ALA A 110 -23.16 -2.50 -4.97
C ALA A 110 -22.14 -3.47 -4.36
N MET A 111 -20.90 -3.02 -4.14
CA MET A 111 -19.85 -3.81 -3.50
C MET A 111 -20.21 -4.14 -2.05
N GLN A 112 -20.58 -3.15 -1.24
CA GLN A 112 -20.89 -3.35 0.17
C GLN A 112 -22.11 -4.24 0.39
N LYS A 113 -23.08 -4.23 -0.55
CA LYS A 113 -24.20 -5.19 -0.54
C LYS A 113 -23.75 -6.62 -0.86
N ALA A 114 -22.68 -6.78 -1.63
CA ALA A 114 -22.21 -8.07 -2.12
C ALA A 114 -21.26 -8.79 -1.17
N VAL A 115 -20.60 -8.07 -0.26
CA VAL A 115 -19.65 -8.62 0.72
C VAL A 115 -20.00 -8.24 2.16
N ARG A 116 -19.46 -8.97 3.14
CA ARG A 116 -19.62 -8.69 4.58
C ARG A 116 -18.44 -7.93 5.17
N ILE A 117 -17.25 -8.07 4.59
CA ILE A 117 -16.07 -7.28 4.96
C ILE A 117 -16.24 -5.79 4.58
N PRO A 118 -15.49 -4.88 5.22
CA PRO A 118 -15.56 -3.45 4.91
C PRO A 118 -15.19 -3.15 3.46
N VAL A 119 -15.96 -2.25 2.84
CA VAL A 119 -15.58 -1.57 1.60
C VAL A 119 -15.11 -0.15 1.95
N THR A 120 -13.98 0.27 1.39
CA THR A 120 -13.38 1.60 1.66
C THR A 120 -13.01 2.31 0.35
N VAL A 121 -12.74 3.61 0.41
CA VAL A 121 -12.38 4.40 -0.79
C VAL A 121 -11.01 5.06 -0.61
N LYS A 122 -10.12 4.89 -1.59
CA LYS A 122 -8.85 5.63 -1.65
C LYS A 122 -8.89 6.67 -2.76
N CYS A 123 -8.85 7.95 -2.39
CA CYS A 123 -8.97 9.07 -3.32
C CYS A 123 -7.81 10.08 -3.21
N ARG A 124 -7.96 11.22 -3.89
CA ARG A 124 -7.11 12.40 -3.80
C ARG A 124 -7.93 13.60 -3.34
N ILE A 125 -7.28 14.71 -3.00
CA ILE A 125 -7.97 15.95 -2.62
C ILE A 125 -8.66 16.69 -3.80
N GLY A 126 -8.54 16.18 -5.02
CA GLY A 126 -9.14 16.79 -6.22
C GLY A 126 -8.40 16.42 -7.50
N ILE A 127 -8.92 16.89 -8.63
CA ILE A 127 -8.33 16.69 -9.96
C ILE A 127 -8.18 18.03 -10.70
N ASP A 128 -7.20 18.11 -11.60
CA ASP A 128 -6.95 19.24 -12.51
C ASP A 128 -7.17 20.61 -11.84
N ASP A 129 -8.16 21.38 -12.29
CA ASP A 129 -8.51 22.72 -11.79
C ASP A 129 -9.65 22.71 -10.76
N SER A 130 -10.13 21.53 -10.30
CA SER A 130 -11.22 21.44 -9.33
C SER A 130 -10.86 22.17 -8.03
N ASN A 131 -11.80 22.87 -7.41
CA ASN A 131 -11.59 23.43 -6.09
C ASN A 131 -11.45 22.26 -5.08
N PRO A 132 -10.29 22.10 -4.40
CA PRO A 132 -10.08 20.99 -3.48
C PRO A 132 -11.01 21.03 -2.27
N GLU A 133 -11.47 22.21 -1.86
CA GLU A 133 -12.37 22.36 -0.72
C GLU A 133 -13.74 21.78 -1.09
N THR A 134 -14.46 22.45 -1.98
CA THR A 134 -15.83 22.06 -2.34
C THR A 134 -15.89 20.73 -3.09
N GLY A 135 -14.89 20.43 -3.93
CA GLY A 135 -14.87 19.20 -4.72
C GLY A 135 -14.65 17.95 -3.88
N LEU A 136 -13.72 17.98 -2.93
CA LEU A 136 -13.51 16.84 -2.02
C LEU A 136 -14.67 16.69 -1.04
N ASP A 137 -15.25 17.80 -0.57
CA ASP A 137 -16.39 17.73 0.35
C ASP A 137 -17.62 17.12 -0.31
N ASP A 138 -18.00 17.60 -1.49
CA ASP A 138 -19.12 17.04 -2.28
C ASP A 138 -18.88 15.55 -2.61
N PHE A 139 -17.65 15.20 -3.00
CA PHE A 139 -17.29 13.80 -3.28
C PHE A 139 -17.46 12.91 -2.04
N VAL A 140 -16.89 13.30 -0.90
CA VAL A 140 -16.96 12.51 0.33
C VAL A 140 -18.39 12.42 0.84
N ASP A 141 -19.16 13.50 0.79
CA ASP A 141 -20.52 13.52 1.29
C ASP A 141 -21.42 12.56 0.50
N ARG A 142 -21.39 12.61 -0.83
CA ARG A 142 -22.19 11.70 -1.68
C ARG A 142 -21.84 10.22 -1.49
N VAL A 143 -20.54 9.91 -1.37
CA VAL A 143 -20.10 8.53 -1.18
C VAL A 143 -20.37 8.04 0.25
N ALA A 144 -20.30 8.93 1.24
CA ALA A 144 -20.69 8.64 2.62
C ALA A 144 -22.21 8.46 2.78
N ASP A 145 -23.03 9.21 2.04
CA ASP A 145 -24.50 9.04 2.01
C ASP A 145 -24.91 7.66 1.47
N ALA A 146 -24.08 7.05 0.62
CA ALA A 146 -24.24 5.66 0.20
C ALA A 146 -23.81 4.63 1.26
N GLY A 147 -23.22 5.08 2.38
CA GLY A 147 -22.83 4.27 3.53
C GLY A 147 -21.32 4.11 3.75
N CYS A 148 -20.47 4.76 2.95
CA CYS A 148 -19.01 4.62 3.10
C CYS A 148 -18.50 5.35 4.35
N GLY A 149 -17.95 4.59 5.30
CA GLY A 149 -17.41 5.12 6.55
C GLY A 149 -15.92 5.48 6.53
N THR A 150 -15.15 5.00 5.54
CA THR A 150 -13.68 5.08 5.57
C THR A 150 -13.09 5.61 4.25
N PHE A 151 -12.29 6.67 4.36
CA PHE A 151 -11.63 7.32 3.24
C PHE A 151 -10.12 7.44 3.46
N ILE A 152 -9.35 6.90 2.52
CA ILE A 152 -7.89 7.08 2.46
C ILE A 152 -7.59 8.21 1.47
N VAL A 153 -7.17 9.37 1.97
CA VAL A 153 -7.03 10.59 1.18
C VAL A 153 -5.56 10.88 0.91
N HIS A 154 -5.14 10.75 -0.35
CA HIS A 154 -3.84 11.26 -0.77
C HIS A 154 -3.89 12.79 -0.87
N ALA A 155 -3.10 13.47 -0.03
CA ALA A 155 -3.07 14.92 0.15
C ALA A 155 -2.48 15.72 -1.03
N ARG A 156 -2.60 15.23 -2.27
CA ARG A 156 -2.21 15.94 -3.51
C ARG A 156 -3.32 15.81 -4.53
N LYS A 157 -3.57 16.87 -5.30
CA LYS A 157 -4.42 16.79 -6.49
C LYS A 157 -3.81 15.82 -7.52
N ALA A 158 -4.65 15.26 -8.39
CA ALA A 158 -4.22 14.56 -9.59
C ALA A 158 -4.38 15.45 -10.82
N TRP A 159 -3.35 15.59 -11.62
CA TRP A 159 -3.47 16.11 -12.97
C TRP A 159 -3.71 14.94 -13.92
N LEU A 160 -4.86 14.94 -14.58
CA LEU A 160 -5.26 13.89 -15.53
C LEU A 160 -4.56 14.07 -16.88
N LYS A 161 -4.02 15.26 -17.16
CA LYS A 161 -3.28 15.55 -18.39
C LYS A 161 -1.94 16.20 -18.08
N GLY A 162 -0.96 15.95 -18.94
CA GLY A 162 0.33 16.65 -18.92
C GLY A 162 1.35 16.15 -17.91
N LEU A 163 0.99 15.29 -16.95
CA LEU A 163 1.91 14.70 -15.97
C LEU A 163 1.85 13.17 -15.97
N SER A 164 3.01 12.52 -15.98
CA SER A 164 3.11 11.08 -15.75
C SER A 164 2.62 10.69 -14.34
N PRO A 165 2.29 9.40 -14.08
CA PRO A 165 1.92 8.95 -12.74
C PRO A 165 2.99 9.18 -11.66
N LYS A 166 4.27 9.24 -12.05
CA LYS A 166 5.38 9.56 -11.16
C LYS A 166 5.34 11.04 -10.78
N GLU A 167 5.30 11.92 -11.78
CA GLU A 167 5.23 13.37 -11.59
C GLU A 167 3.99 13.78 -10.80
N ASN A 168 2.86 13.11 -11.00
CA ASN A 168 1.63 13.30 -10.22
C ASN A 168 1.76 13.02 -8.70
N ARG A 169 2.85 12.38 -8.26
CA ARG A 169 3.17 12.14 -6.84
C ARG A 169 4.27 13.07 -6.31
N ASP A 170 4.90 13.86 -7.18
CA ASP A 170 6.09 14.66 -6.89
C ASP A 170 5.88 16.15 -7.14
N ILE A 171 5.15 16.54 -8.19
CA ILE A 171 4.97 17.93 -8.61
C ILE A 171 3.82 18.65 -7.90
N PRO A 172 2.55 18.16 -7.89
CA PRO A 172 1.45 18.93 -7.29
C PRO A 172 1.63 19.02 -5.78
N PRO A 173 1.57 20.20 -5.13
CA PRO A 173 1.93 20.33 -3.73
C PRO A 173 1.09 19.46 -2.80
N LEU A 174 1.67 19.09 -1.66
CA LEU A 174 0.92 18.46 -0.56
C LEU A 174 0.07 19.52 0.14
N ASP A 175 -1.14 19.15 0.51
CA ASP A 175 -2.06 19.94 1.32
C ASP A 175 -2.65 19.03 2.40
N TYR A 176 -1.89 18.85 3.49
CA TYR A 176 -2.32 18.04 4.63
C TYR A 176 -3.45 18.70 5.40
N ASP A 177 -3.41 20.02 5.55
CA ASP A 177 -4.43 20.80 6.24
C ASP A 177 -5.81 20.58 5.61
N ARG A 178 -5.89 20.42 4.28
CA ARG A 178 -7.14 20.06 3.62
C ARG A 178 -7.73 18.75 4.14
N VAL A 179 -6.91 17.73 4.37
CA VAL A 179 -7.35 16.43 4.90
C VAL A 179 -7.75 16.56 6.37
N HIS A 180 -7.03 17.37 7.15
CA HIS A 180 -7.40 17.66 8.55
C HIS A 180 -8.74 18.38 8.66
N ARG A 181 -8.98 19.39 7.80
CA ARG A 181 -10.27 20.09 7.72
C ARG A 181 -11.41 19.17 7.30
N LEU A 182 -11.16 18.20 6.41
CA LEU A 182 -12.15 17.17 6.07
C LEU A 182 -12.54 16.35 7.31
N LYS A 183 -11.56 15.85 8.08
CA LYS A 183 -11.83 15.09 9.31
C LYS A 183 -12.57 15.94 10.36
N ALA A 184 -12.18 17.20 10.53
CA ALA A 184 -12.88 18.12 11.44
C ALA A 184 -14.35 18.34 11.04
N ARG A 185 -14.65 18.40 9.73
CA ARG A 185 -16.00 18.54 9.19
C ARG A 185 -16.83 17.25 9.30
N ARG A 186 -16.19 16.10 9.14
CA ARG A 186 -16.80 14.75 9.18
C ARG A 186 -16.19 13.90 10.30
N PRO A 187 -16.40 14.26 11.58
CA PRO A 187 -15.83 13.53 12.70
C PRO A 187 -16.36 12.09 12.80
N ASP A 188 -17.54 11.83 12.22
CA ASP A 188 -18.20 10.53 12.09
C ASP A 188 -17.47 9.55 11.15
N LEU A 189 -16.66 10.04 10.21
CA LEU A 189 -15.94 9.23 9.24
C LEU A 189 -14.52 8.88 9.71
N THR A 190 -14.02 7.72 9.31
CA THR A 190 -12.59 7.37 9.42
C THR A 190 -11.82 7.97 8.25
N ILE A 191 -10.93 8.92 8.52
CA ILE A 191 -10.08 9.57 7.54
C ILE A 191 -8.63 9.14 7.74
N VAL A 192 -8.04 8.51 6.72
CA VAL A 192 -6.64 8.08 6.70
C VAL A 192 -5.85 8.97 5.76
N ILE A 193 -4.87 9.70 6.28
CA ILE A 193 -4.05 10.61 5.45
C ILE A 193 -2.96 9.85 4.69
N ASN A 194 -2.62 10.32 3.50
CA ASN A 194 -1.59 9.73 2.66
C ASN A 194 -0.83 10.77 1.81
N GLY A 195 0.40 10.41 1.43
CA GLY A 195 1.27 11.17 0.54
C GLY A 195 2.37 11.88 1.30
N GLY A 196 3.63 11.75 0.87
CA GLY A 196 4.75 12.51 1.45
C GLY A 196 5.17 12.19 2.89
N ILE A 197 4.52 11.26 3.58
CA ILE A 197 4.90 10.82 4.94
C ILE A 197 6.14 9.91 4.84
N GLU A 198 7.26 10.35 5.42
CA GLU A 198 8.57 9.66 5.29
C GLU A 198 8.98 8.92 6.56
N THR A 199 8.53 9.36 7.73
CA THR A 199 8.90 8.78 9.04
C THR A 199 7.67 8.36 9.85
N LEU A 200 7.89 7.58 10.92
CA LEU A 200 6.81 7.24 11.85
C LEU A 200 6.43 8.44 12.73
N GLU A 201 7.37 9.35 12.98
CA GLU A 201 7.15 10.62 13.66
C GLU A 201 6.21 11.52 12.86
N ASP A 202 6.41 11.63 11.54
CA ASP A 202 5.47 12.34 10.64
C ASP A 202 4.07 11.73 10.72
N ALA A 203 4.00 10.39 10.68
CA ALA A 203 2.74 9.67 10.80
C ALA A 203 2.06 9.99 12.15
N LYS A 204 2.81 9.91 13.25
CA LYS A 204 2.32 10.21 14.61
C LYS A 204 1.82 11.65 14.73
N ALA A 205 2.52 12.62 14.12
CA ALA A 205 2.09 14.01 14.11
C ALA A 205 0.72 14.17 13.41
N HIS A 206 0.51 13.46 12.29
CA HIS A 206 -0.78 13.48 11.61
C HIS A 206 -1.90 12.78 12.39
N LEU A 207 -1.60 11.71 13.14
CA LEU A 207 -2.59 11.01 13.97
C LEU A 207 -3.17 11.88 15.10
N ALA A 208 -2.60 13.06 15.38
CA ALA A 208 -3.23 14.05 16.26
C ALA A 208 -4.46 14.73 15.62
N HIS A 209 -4.64 14.60 14.29
CA HIS A 209 -5.68 15.29 13.52
C HIS A 209 -6.60 14.34 12.74
N VAL A 210 -6.16 13.11 12.46
CA VAL A 210 -6.87 12.12 11.65
C VAL A 210 -6.78 10.72 12.26
N ASP A 211 -7.59 9.78 11.77
CA ASP A 211 -7.73 8.45 12.38
C ASP A 211 -6.65 7.45 11.94
N GLY A 212 -5.95 7.73 10.84
CA GLY A 212 -4.91 6.83 10.32
C GLY A 212 -3.91 7.54 9.41
N ALA A 213 -2.78 6.88 9.18
CA ALA A 213 -1.76 7.31 8.22
C ALA A 213 -1.33 6.14 7.32
N MET A 214 -1.30 6.36 6.01
CA MET A 214 -0.82 5.38 5.04
C MET A 214 0.56 5.77 4.51
N LEU A 215 1.54 4.90 4.72
CA LEU A 215 2.89 5.04 4.18
C LEU A 215 3.00 4.23 2.87
N GLY A 216 3.49 4.90 1.82
CA GLY A 216 3.72 4.29 0.51
C GLY A 216 5.20 4.08 0.24
N ARG A 217 5.82 5.08 -0.41
CA ARG A 217 7.20 4.98 -0.88
C ARG A 217 8.21 4.77 0.23
N ALA A 218 8.02 5.38 1.40
CA ALA A 218 8.89 5.21 2.55
C ALA A 218 8.94 3.75 3.00
N ALA A 219 7.77 3.13 3.21
CA ALA A 219 7.64 1.72 3.58
C ALA A 219 8.30 0.76 2.59
N PHE A 220 8.31 1.07 1.29
CA PHE A 220 8.98 0.21 0.29
C PHE A 220 10.49 0.50 0.16
N ARG A 221 10.88 1.78 0.14
CA ARG A 221 12.29 2.17 -0.05
C ARG A 221 13.13 1.87 1.19
N HIS A 222 12.51 1.96 2.36
CA HIS A 222 13.14 1.90 3.67
C HIS A 222 12.29 1.05 4.62
N PRO A 223 12.05 -0.24 4.29
CA PRO A 223 11.08 -1.05 5.03
C PRO A 223 11.43 -1.23 6.51
N GLY A 224 12.70 -1.04 6.92
CA GLY A 224 13.09 -1.08 8.32
C GLY A 224 12.27 -0.16 9.23
N ILE A 225 11.70 0.94 8.72
CA ILE A 225 10.79 1.80 9.49
C ILE A 225 9.56 1.04 10.02
N LEU A 226 9.14 -0.02 9.33
CA LEU A 226 7.96 -0.80 9.72
C LEU A 226 8.16 -1.56 11.03
N ALA A 227 9.41 -1.88 11.41
CA ALA A 227 9.73 -2.52 12.68
C ALA A 227 9.31 -1.67 13.90
N GLY A 228 9.19 -0.36 13.74
CA GLY A 228 8.72 0.55 14.78
C GLY A 228 7.19 0.68 14.86
N VAL A 229 6.42 0.11 13.94
CA VAL A 229 4.97 0.33 13.87
C VAL A 229 4.24 -0.30 15.05
N ASP A 230 4.47 -1.58 15.33
CA ASP A 230 3.77 -2.30 16.40
C ASP A 230 4.05 -1.66 17.78
N PRO A 231 5.31 -1.36 18.17
CA PRO A 231 5.59 -0.74 19.46
C PRO A 231 5.06 0.70 19.58
N LEU A 232 5.10 1.48 18.50
CA LEU A 232 4.76 2.90 18.55
C LEU A 232 3.24 3.16 18.53
N PHE A 233 2.47 2.34 17.82
CA PHE A 233 1.05 2.60 17.56
C PHE A 233 0.09 1.57 18.16
N PHE A 234 0.56 0.38 18.51
CA PHE A 234 -0.30 -0.74 18.93
C PHE A 234 0.01 -1.28 20.33
N ASP A 235 0.95 -0.66 21.07
CA ASP A 235 1.43 -1.15 22.37
C ASP A 235 1.79 -2.65 22.33
N ALA A 236 2.38 -3.06 21.20
CA ALA A 236 2.70 -4.44 20.89
C ALA A 236 4.19 -4.60 20.60
N GLN A 237 4.75 -5.76 20.95
CA GLN A 237 6.13 -6.10 20.59
C GLN A 237 6.26 -6.21 19.07
N ALA A 238 7.38 -5.72 18.53
CA ALA A 238 7.72 -5.95 17.12
C ALA A 238 7.82 -7.46 16.83
N PRO A 239 7.54 -7.91 15.60
CA PRO A 239 7.52 -9.35 15.28
C PRO A 239 8.89 -10.02 15.41
N ALA A 240 9.97 -9.24 15.30
CA ALA A 240 11.36 -9.66 15.42
C ALA A 240 12.12 -8.67 16.31
N THR A 241 13.13 -9.14 17.04
CA THR A 241 13.95 -8.34 17.96
C THR A 241 14.89 -7.38 17.24
N ASP A 242 15.33 -7.73 16.02
CA ASP A 242 16.09 -6.87 15.14
C ASP A 242 15.80 -7.16 13.65
N LEU A 243 16.35 -6.33 12.76
CA LEU A 243 16.16 -6.47 11.31
C LEU A 243 16.83 -7.73 10.72
N ARG A 244 17.87 -8.28 11.36
CA ARG A 244 18.51 -9.53 10.91
C ARG A 244 17.61 -10.73 11.22
N GLU A 245 16.99 -10.74 12.38
CA GLU A 245 15.98 -11.73 12.75
C GLU A 245 14.77 -11.66 11.82
N ALA A 246 14.28 -10.47 11.48
CA ALA A 246 13.21 -10.32 10.48
C ALA A 246 13.56 -10.96 9.12
N VAL A 247 14.83 -10.83 8.68
CA VAL A 247 15.31 -11.51 7.46
C VAL A 247 15.33 -13.03 7.65
N ARG A 248 15.84 -13.54 8.78
CA ARG A 248 15.87 -14.98 9.07
C ARG A 248 14.47 -15.59 9.11
N ALA A 249 13.53 -14.91 9.76
CA ALA A 249 12.13 -15.30 9.83
C ALA A 249 11.46 -15.34 8.44
N HIS A 250 11.98 -14.58 7.47
CA HIS A 250 11.48 -14.62 6.10
C HIS A 250 12.01 -15.79 5.25
N LEU A 251 13.11 -16.43 5.64
CA LEU A 251 13.76 -17.47 4.82
C LEU A 251 12.84 -18.64 4.44
N PRO A 252 11.97 -19.18 5.33
CA PRO A 252 11.05 -20.26 4.95
C PRO A 252 10.09 -19.86 3.82
N TYR A 253 9.65 -18.60 3.78
CA TYR A 253 8.85 -18.09 2.68
C TYR A 253 9.66 -18.04 1.37
N VAL A 254 10.93 -17.60 1.45
CA VAL A 254 11.82 -17.55 0.29
C VAL A 254 12.01 -18.95 -0.30
N GLU A 255 12.32 -19.95 0.53
CA GLU A 255 12.49 -21.34 0.11
C GLU A 255 11.21 -21.89 -0.56
N ALA A 256 10.04 -21.65 0.04
CA ALA A 256 8.77 -22.09 -0.51
C ALA A 256 8.47 -21.45 -1.88
N MET A 257 8.82 -20.18 -2.08
CA MET A 257 8.62 -19.50 -3.37
C MET A 257 9.63 -19.94 -4.43
N LEU A 258 10.89 -20.20 -4.04
CA LEU A 258 11.91 -20.78 -4.93
C LEU A 258 11.50 -22.18 -5.41
N ALA A 259 10.97 -23.02 -4.52
CA ALA A 259 10.46 -24.35 -4.85
C ALA A 259 9.29 -24.31 -5.85
N LYS A 260 8.52 -23.22 -5.86
CA LYS A 260 7.47 -22.93 -6.85
C LYS A 260 8.00 -22.31 -8.17
N GLY A 261 9.31 -22.16 -8.31
CA GLY A 261 9.94 -21.60 -9.52
C GLY A 261 9.98 -20.07 -9.57
N THR A 262 9.67 -19.38 -8.46
CA THR A 262 9.80 -17.91 -8.38
C THR A 262 11.28 -17.53 -8.40
N ARG A 263 11.67 -16.52 -9.17
CA ARG A 263 13.06 -16.03 -9.19
C ARG A 263 13.40 -15.30 -7.89
N LEU A 264 14.59 -15.54 -7.34
CA LEU A 264 15.04 -14.88 -6.12
C LEU A 264 14.99 -13.35 -6.23
N SER A 265 15.37 -12.79 -7.38
CA SER A 265 15.33 -11.35 -7.65
C SER A 265 13.95 -10.71 -7.50
N THR A 266 12.87 -11.46 -7.72
CA THR A 266 11.50 -11.01 -7.47
C THR A 266 11.21 -10.98 -5.96
N ILE A 267 11.65 -12.01 -5.24
CA ILE A 267 11.39 -12.17 -3.80
C ILE A 267 12.16 -11.13 -2.97
N VAL A 268 13.44 -10.88 -3.29
CA VAL A 268 14.32 -10.03 -2.47
C VAL A 268 14.23 -8.53 -2.80
N LYS A 269 13.54 -8.16 -3.88
CA LYS A 269 13.37 -6.76 -4.30
C LYS A 269 12.89 -5.84 -3.16
N PRO A 270 11.87 -6.21 -2.34
CA PRO A 270 11.40 -5.38 -1.23
C PRO A 270 12.43 -5.23 -0.11
N MET A 271 13.37 -6.17 0.02
CA MET A 271 14.36 -6.19 1.10
C MET A 271 15.58 -5.28 0.83
N THR A 272 15.76 -4.80 -0.41
CA THR A 272 16.97 -4.07 -0.85
C THR A 272 17.25 -2.77 -0.07
N GLY A 273 16.21 -2.19 0.53
CA GLY A 273 16.26 -0.98 1.33
C GLY A 273 16.29 -1.18 2.84
N LEU A 274 16.24 -2.43 3.32
CA LEU A 274 15.99 -2.76 4.74
C LEU A 274 16.94 -2.07 5.72
N PHE A 275 18.24 -2.20 5.48
CA PHE A 275 19.28 -1.70 6.37
C PHE A 275 19.71 -0.26 6.02
N GLN A 276 18.79 0.62 5.60
CA GLN A 276 19.16 2.01 5.30
C GLN A 276 19.91 2.65 6.49
N SER A 277 20.98 3.38 6.20
CA SER A 277 21.82 4.07 7.20
C SER A 277 22.51 3.15 8.21
N VAL A 278 22.58 1.84 7.96
CA VAL A 278 23.35 0.88 8.76
C VAL A 278 24.71 0.60 8.09
N PRO A 279 25.82 0.45 8.83
CA PRO A 279 27.08 -0.04 8.28
C PRO A 279 26.90 -1.32 7.46
N GLY A 280 27.43 -1.35 6.23
CA GLY A 280 27.26 -2.49 5.31
C GLY A 280 26.02 -2.45 4.41
N ALA A 281 25.11 -1.48 4.58
CA ALA A 281 23.89 -1.36 3.77
C ALA A 281 24.11 -1.33 2.25
N ARG A 282 25.19 -0.66 1.82
CA ARG A 282 25.58 -0.62 0.40
C ARG A 282 25.93 -2.00 -0.11
N ARG A 283 26.69 -2.78 0.68
CA ARG A 283 27.11 -4.13 0.32
C ARG A 283 25.93 -5.10 0.32
N TRP A 284 25.05 -5.01 1.32
CA TRP A 284 23.74 -5.71 1.34
C TRP A 284 22.98 -5.53 0.02
N ARG A 285 22.73 -4.27 -0.36
CA ARG A 285 22.00 -3.96 -1.59
C ARG A 285 22.71 -4.49 -2.83
N GLN A 286 24.04 -4.37 -2.88
CA GLN A 286 24.84 -4.86 -3.99
C GLN A 286 24.71 -6.38 -4.15
N ILE A 287 24.87 -7.14 -3.06
CA ILE A 287 24.76 -8.60 -3.08
C ILE A 287 23.38 -9.02 -3.59
N LEU A 288 22.31 -8.49 -2.99
CA LEU A 288 20.95 -8.83 -3.41
C LEU A 288 20.68 -8.46 -4.87
N THR A 289 21.15 -7.31 -5.36
CA THR A 289 20.83 -6.86 -6.72
C THR A 289 21.64 -7.61 -7.79
N VAL A 290 22.89 -7.98 -7.50
CA VAL A 290 23.82 -8.60 -8.47
C VAL A 290 23.73 -10.12 -8.45
N GLU A 291 23.54 -10.73 -7.28
CA GLU A 291 23.61 -12.19 -7.15
C GLU A 291 22.23 -12.85 -7.29
N SER A 292 21.14 -12.19 -6.91
CA SER A 292 19.79 -12.79 -7.00
C SER A 292 19.25 -13.00 -8.42
N VAL A 293 19.87 -12.36 -9.42
CA VAL A 293 19.49 -12.51 -10.83
C VAL A 293 20.17 -13.71 -11.50
N ARG A 294 21.13 -14.35 -10.82
CA ARG A 294 21.89 -15.49 -11.36
C ARG A 294 21.02 -16.75 -11.35
N SER A 295 21.27 -17.62 -12.32
CA SER A 295 20.63 -18.95 -12.35
C SER A 295 21.03 -19.75 -11.11
N GLY A 296 20.05 -20.40 -10.47
CA GLY A 296 20.27 -21.19 -9.26
C GLY A 296 20.50 -20.39 -7.98
N ALA A 297 20.33 -19.06 -7.99
CA ALA A 297 20.44 -18.24 -6.79
C ALA A 297 19.35 -18.61 -5.76
N GLY A 298 19.78 -18.97 -4.55
CA GLY A 298 18.94 -19.36 -3.43
C GLY A 298 19.16 -18.52 -2.18
N ILE A 299 18.73 -19.05 -1.03
CA ILE A 299 18.79 -18.37 0.26
C ILE A 299 20.22 -18.01 0.69
N GLU A 300 21.23 -18.72 0.19
CA GLU A 300 22.64 -18.45 0.48
C GLU A 300 23.08 -17.04 0.03
N VAL A 301 22.40 -16.45 -0.95
CA VAL A 301 22.61 -15.05 -1.35
C VAL A 301 22.14 -14.09 -0.25
N ILE A 302 21.00 -14.39 0.39
CA ILE A 302 20.45 -13.58 1.47
C ILE A 302 21.35 -13.70 2.70
N GLU A 303 21.78 -14.90 3.05
CA GLU A 303 22.67 -15.15 4.20
C GLU A 303 24.00 -14.39 4.04
N ARG A 304 24.62 -14.46 2.85
CA ARG A 304 25.82 -13.66 2.54
C ARG A 304 25.56 -12.16 2.64
N ALA A 305 24.38 -11.70 2.21
CA ALA A 305 24.02 -10.30 2.31
C ALA A 305 23.89 -9.86 3.79
N VAL A 306 23.22 -10.66 4.63
CA VAL A 306 23.07 -10.38 6.07
C VAL A 306 24.43 -10.32 6.75
N ALA A 307 25.35 -11.25 6.42
CA ALA A 307 26.70 -11.27 6.98
C ALA A 307 27.54 -10.03 6.64
N ALA A 308 27.14 -9.26 5.62
CA ALA A 308 27.80 -8.01 5.24
C ALA A 308 27.30 -6.78 6.03
N ILE A 309 26.26 -6.92 6.86
CA ILE A 309 25.78 -5.86 7.75
C ILE A 309 26.65 -5.82 8.99
N GLY A 310 27.32 -4.68 9.22
CA GLY A 310 28.17 -4.47 10.38
C GLY A 310 27.38 -4.35 11.68
N ASP A 311 28.02 -4.61 12.80
CA ASP A 311 27.39 -4.41 14.11
C ASP A 311 27.20 -2.92 14.36
N SER A 312 26.03 -2.53 14.86
CA SER A 312 25.63 -1.14 15.08
C SER A 312 26.51 -0.41 16.11
N ALA A 313 27.39 -1.12 16.83
CA ALA A 313 28.27 -0.58 17.86
C ALA A 313 29.45 0.26 17.32
N GLU A 314 29.75 0.22 16.01
CA GLU A 314 30.90 0.95 15.44
C GLU A 314 30.55 2.33 14.84
N ALA A 315 29.26 2.71 14.78
CA ALA A 315 28.83 3.94 14.11
C ALA A 315 28.88 5.20 15.00
N ASP A 316 28.92 5.06 16.33
CA ASP A 316 28.99 6.19 17.27
C ASP A 316 30.42 6.59 17.67
N ALA A 317 31.44 5.97 17.05
CA ALA A 317 32.85 6.17 17.38
C ALA A 317 33.70 6.79 16.25
N ALA A 318 33.08 7.30 15.17
CA ALA A 318 33.78 7.87 14.02
C ALA A 318 33.31 9.29 13.67
#